data_AF-A0A085VZ35-F1
#
_entry.id   AF-A0A085VZ35-F1
#
_cell.length_a   1.000
_cell.length_b   1.000
_cell.length_c   1.000
_cell.angle_alpha   90.00
_cell.angle_beta   90.00
_cell.angle_gamma   90.00
#
_symmetry.space_group_name_H-M   'P 1'
#
loop_
_entity.id
_entity.type
_entity.pdbx_description
1 polymer ?
#
loop_
_entity_poly.entity_id
_entity_poly.type
_entity_poly.pdbx_seq_one_letter_code
_entity_poly.pdbx_strand_id
1 'polypeptide(L)'
;MLVNGKHFDALQLATRTLWEVKTDNFDTYSPDLREIVVDSQVEKLRIERGLALACGFHFRVGVRSLAHKAALELADPDLRGLIEVMDWC
;
A
#
# COMPACT_ATOMS: atom_id res chain seq x y z
N MET A 1 3.52 -5.38 30.65
CA MET A 1 4.45 -6.54 30.69
C MET A 1 5.81 -6.07 30.20
N LEU A 2 6.91 -6.43 30.86
CA LEU A 2 8.27 -6.08 30.44
C LEU A 2 8.87 -7.27 29.68
N VAL A 3 9.43 -7.06 28.49
CA VAL A 3 10.27 -8.07 27.82
C VAL A 3 11.72 -7.68 28.07
N ASN A 4 12.49 -8.54 28.74
CA ASN A 4 13.86 -8.24 29.18
C ASN A 4 14.01 -6.91 29.95
N GLY A 5 13.09 -6.63 30.88
CA GLY A 5 13.18 -5.44 31.74
C GLY A 5 12.84 -4.11 31.07
N LYS A 6 12.42 -4.13 29.79
CA LYS A 6 11.94 -2.94 29.06
C LYS A 6 10.44 -2.99 28.86
N HIS A 7 9.78 -1.83 28.99
CA HIS A 7 8.37 -1.67 28.63
C HIS A 7 8.24 -1.93 27.13
N PHE A 8 7.74 -3.10 26.81
CA PHE A 8 7.52 -3.55 25.45
C PHE A 8 6.02 -3.51 25.21
N ASP A 9 5.57 -2.41 24.63
CA ASP A 9 4.19 -2.27 24.15
C ASP A 9 4.13 -2.72 22.69
N ALA A 10 4.38 -4.02 22.48
CA ALA A 10 4.03 -4.65 21.22
C ALA A 10 2.66 -5.28 21.39
N LEU A 11 1.63 -4.44 21.43
CA LEU A 11 0.34 -4.85 20.94
C LEU A 11 0.48 -5.13 19.44
N GLN A 12 1.09 -6.26 19.08
CA GLN A 12 0.94 -6.83 17.75
C GLN A 12 -0.50 -7.31 17.67
N LEU A 13 -1.41 -6.39 17.31
CA LEU A 13 -2.61 -6.81 16.60
C LEU A 13 -2.08 -7.50 15.36
N ALA A 14 -2.01 -8.84 15.40
CA ALA A 14 -1.70 -9.67 14.27
C ALA A 14 -2.84 -9.55 13.26
N THR A 15 -3.02 -8.36 12.69
CA THR A 15 -3.83 -8.19 11.51
C THR A 15 -3.11 -8.98 10.45
N ARG A 16 -3.73 -10.06 9.97
CA ARG A 16 -3.26 -10.81 8.80
C ARG A 16 -3.42 -9.89 7.58
N THR A 17 -2.61 -8.84 7.49
CA THR A 17 -2.69 -7.80 6.48
C THR A 17 -1.31 -7.63 5.89
N LEU A 18 -1.19 -7.90 4.60
CA LEU A 18 0.01 -7.57 3.85
C LEU A 18 -0.10 -6.12 3.35
N TRP A 19 1.00 -5.40 3.48
CA TRP A 19 1.12 -4.01 3.05
C TRP A 19 2.11 -3.93 1.92
N GLU A 20 1.66 -3.40 0.79
CA GLU A 20 2.56 -2.95 -0.27
C GLU A 20 2.74 -1.44 -0.13
N VAL A 21 3.97 -0.96 0.06
CA VAL A 21 4.25 0.46 0.33
C VAL A 21 5.03 1.06 -0.84
N LYS A 22 4.45 2.08 -1.48
CA LYS A 22 5.09 2.85 -2.55
C LYS A 22 5.77 4.09 -1.95
N THR A 23 7.08 4.14 -2.03
CA THR A 23 7.91 5.26 -1.53
C THR A 23 8.33 6.24 -2.65
N ASP A 24 7.83 6.01 -3.86
CA ASP A 24 8.05 6.85 -5.04
C ASP A 24 7.60 8.29 -4.81
N ASN A 25 8.39 9.26 -5.28
CA ASN A 25 7.97 10.67 -5.28
C ASN A 25 7.09 10.96 -6.50
N PHE A 26 5.95 10.27 -6.57
CA PHE A 26 5.03 10.25 -7.71
C PHE A 26 4.65 11.64 -8.22
N ASP A 27 4.51 12.61 -7.31
CA ASP A 27 4.14 13.98 -7.62
C ASP A 27 5.19 14.72 -8.46
N THR A 28 6.43 14.23 -8.50
CA THR A 28 7.51 14.81 -9.31
C THR A 28 7.61 14.21 -10.72
N TYR A 29 6.87 13.14 -11.00
CA TYR A 29 6.91 12.48 -12.31
C TYR A 29 6.21 13.32 -13.37
N SER A 30 6.75 13.27 -14.61
CA SER A 30 6.07 13.80 -15.79
C SER A 30 4.76 13.05 -16.04
N PRO A 31 3.78 13.65 -16.74
CA PRO A 31 2.51 13.00 -17.03
C PRO A 31 2.67 11.61 -17.67
N ASP A 32 3.53 11.47 -18.68
CA ASP A 32 3.78 10.20 -19.36
C ASP A 32 4.36 9.14 -18.41
N LEU A 33 5.29 9.55 -17.53
CA LEU A 33 5.87 8.64 -16.56
C LEU A 33 4.84 8.21 -15.50
N ARG A 34 3.92 9.09 -15.11
CA ARG A 34 2.84 8.74 -14.18
C ARG A 34 1.94 7.65 -14.75
N GLU A 35 1.57 7.75 -16.03
CA GLU A 35 0.75 6.74 -16.71
C GLU A 35 1.45 5.37 -16.70
N ILE A 36 2.71 5.32 -17.17
CA ILE A 36 3.51 4.09 -17.22
C ILE A 36 3.66 3.46 -15.82
N VAL A 37 3.95 4.28 -14.80
CA VAL A 37 4.12 3.81 -13.42
C VAL A 37 2.81 3.28 -12.85
N VAL A 38 1.70 3.99 -13.05
CA VAL A 38 0.37 3.57 -12.58
C VAL A 38 -0.03 2.24 -13.20
N ASP A 39 0.12 2.09 -14.51
CA ASP A 39 -0.24 0.84 -15.21
C ASP A 39 0.57 -0.34 -14.68
N SER A 40 1.89 -0.16 -14.55
CA SER A 40 2.78 -1.20 -14.00
C SER A 40 2.45 -1.55 -12.55
N GLN A 41 2.11 -0.55 -11.74
CA GLN A 41 1.77 -0.76 -10.34
C GLN A 41 0.42 -1.45 -10.17
N VAL A 42 -0.60 -1.07 -10.95
CA VAL A 42 -1.92 -1.71 -10.93
C VAL A 42 -1.82 -3.20 -11.24
N GLU A 43 -1.05 -3.57 -12.28
CA GLU A 43 -0.85 -4.98 -12.62
C GLU A 43 -0.28 -5.78 -11.44
N LYS A 44 0.78 -5.25 -10.80
CA LYS A 44 1.42 -5.89 -9.64
C LYS A 44 0.47 -5.98 -8.45
N LEU A 45 -0.22 -4.89 -8.11
CA LEU A 45 -1.14 -4.83 -6.98
C LEU A 45 -2.30 -5.83 -7.14
N ARG A 46 -2.80 -6.06 -8.36
CA ARG A 46 -3.82 -7.08 -8.62
C ARG A 46 -3.32 -8.49 -8.29
N ILE A 47 -2.10 -8.82 -8.74
CA ILE A 47 -1.47 -10.11 -8.51
C ILE A 47 -1.20 -10.31 -7.01
N GLU A 48 -0.57 -9.33 -6.37
CA GLU A 48 -0.22 -9.36 -4.94
C GLU A 48 -1.46 -9.46 -4.06
N ARG A 49 -2.52 -8.69 -4.37
CA ARG A 49 -3.82 -8.79 -3.71
C ARG A 49 -4.42 -10.18 -3.87
N GLY A 50 -4.40 -10.74 -5.08
CA GLY A 50 -4.90 -12.09 -5.35
C GLY A 50 -4.19 -13.14 -4.50
N LEU A 51 -2.86 -13.06 -4.42
CA LEU A 51 -2.03 -13.95 -3.61
C LEU A 51 -2.30 -13.78 -2.10
N ALA A 52 -2.38 -12.54 -1.62
CA ALA A 52 -2.70 -12.24 -0.23
C ALA A 52 -4.03 -12.88 0.18
N LEU A 53 -5.09 -12.67 -0.62
CA LEU A 53 -6.41 -13.21 -0.37
C LEU A 53 -6.42 -14.75 -0.41
N ALA A 54 -5.72 -15.37 -1.37
CA ALA A 54 -5.59 -16.82 -1.46
C ALA A 54 -4.91 -17.44 -0.22
N CYS A 55 -4.00 -16.71 0.41
CA CYS A 55 -3.32 -17.11 1.64
C CYS A 55 -4.07 -16.69 2.93
N GLY A 56 -5.27 -16.12 2.81
CA GLY A 56 -6.08 -15.67 3.95
C GLY A 56 -5.51 -14.43 4.64
N PHE A 57 -4.87 -13.54 3.87
CA PHE A 57 -4.45 -12.21 4.30
C PHE A 57 -5.35 -11.14 3.67
N HIS A 58 -5.63 -10.09 4.42
CA HIS A 58 -6.05 -8.80 3.88
C HIS A 58 -4.89 -8.14 3.13
N PHE A 59 -5.21 -7.16 2.31
CA PHE A 59 -4.25 -6.44 1.51
C PHE A 59 -4.52 -4.94 1.61
N ARG A 60 -3.46 -4.17 1.87
CA ARG A 60 -3.47 -2.70 1.96
C ARG A 60 -2.30 -2.14 1.16
N VAL A 61 -2.47 -0.91 0.68
CA VAL A 61 -1.45 -0.18 -0.07
C VAL A 61 -1.16 1.13 0.63
N GLY A 62 0.11 1.42 0.88
CA GLY A 62 0.57 2.71 1.37
C GLY A 62 1.15 3.54 0.24
N VAL A 63 0.77 4.81 0.13
CA VAL A 63 1.35 5.77 -0.82
C VAL A 63 1.70 7.08 -0.13
N ARG A 64 2.60 7.86 -0.73
CA ARG A 64 3.07 9.15 -0.18
C ARG A 64 2.16 10.33 -0.45
N SER A 65 1.35 10.28 -1.51
CA SER A 65 0.55 11.42 -1.94
C SER A 65 -0.88 11.06 -2.29
N LEU A 66 -1.76 12.04 -2.13
CA LEU A 66 -3.16 11.94 -2.55
C LEU A 66 -3.28 11.77 -4.07
N ALA A 67 -2.38 12.38 -4.84
CA ALA A 67 -2.39 12.26 -6.29
C ALA A 67 -2.05 10.83 -6.73
N HIS A 68 -1.09 10.17 -6.07
CA HIS A 68 -0.75 8.78 -6.33
C HIS A 68 -1.90 7.83 -5.98
N LYS A 69 -2.52 8.04 -4.81
CA LYS A 69 -3.74 7.30 -4.41
C LYS A 69 -4.83 7.42 -5.47
N ALA A 70 -5.16 8.65 -5.86
CA ALA A 70 -6.24 8.91 -6.81
C ALA A 70 -5.95 8.28 -8.18
N ALA A 71 -4.70 8.33 -8.64
CA ALA A 71 -4.31 7.73 -9.91
C ALA A 71 -4.50 6.20 -9.91
N LEU A 72 -4.10 5.53 -8.84
CA LEU A 72 -4.27 4.07 -8.69
C LEU A 72 -5.76 3.69 -8.59
N GLU A 73 -6.56 4.42 -7.80
CA GLU A 73 -8.01 4.15 -7.64
C GLU A 73 -8.84 4.48 -8.91
N LEU A 74 -8.33 5.35 -9.78
CA LEU A 74 -8.92 5.64 -11.08
C LEU A 74 -8.60 4.54 -12.08
N ALA A 75 -7.34 4.10 -12.14
CA ALA A 75 -6.89 3.05 -13.03
C ALA A 75 -7.46 1.66 -12.65
N ASP A 76 -7.68 1.41 -11.36
CA ASP A 76 -8.32 0.19 -10.88
C ASP A 76 -9.33 0.47 -9.76
N PRO A 77 -10.64 0.50 -10.08
CA PRO A 77 -11.69 0.70 -9.09
C PRO A 77 -11.71 -0.32 -7.95
N ASP A 78 -11.16 -1.52 -8.15
CA ASP A 78 -11.07 -2.57 -7.12
C ASP A 78 -10.06 -2.24 -6.01
N LEU A 79 -9.18 -1.25 -6.23
CA LEU A 79 -8.25 -0.74 -5.23
C LEU A 79 -8.88 0.30 -4.30
N ARG A 80 -10.10 0.79 -4.61
CA ARG A 80 -10.77 1.81 -3.80
C ARG A 80 -10.95 1.38 -2.36
N GLY A 81 -10.53 2.24 -1.44
CA GLY A 81 -10.60 1.95 0.01
C GLY A 81 -9.58 0.92 0.49
N LEU A 82 -8.66 0.47 -0.37
CA LEU A 82 -7.48 -0.33 0.01
C LEU A 82 -6.21 0.52 0.17
N ILE A 83 -6.23 1.76 -0.34
CA ILE A 83 -5.06 2.64 -0.38
C ILE A 83 -5.14 3.71 0.72
N GLU A 84 -4.06 3.82 1.49
CA GLU A 84 -3.86 4.80 2.54
C GLU A 84 -2.71 5.74 2.18
N VAL A 85 -2.93 7.05 2.38
CA VAL A 85 -1.84 8.03 2.29
C VAL A 85 -1.11 8.01 3.63
N MET A 86 0.17 7.70 3.59
CA MET A 86 1.01 7.61 4.78
C MET A 86 1.92 8.83 4.85
N ASP A 87 1.97 9.45 6.03
CA ASP A 87 2.66 10.71 6.31
C ASP A 87 4.15 10.52 6.65
N TRP A 88 4.63 9.28 6.65
CA TRP A 88 5.97 8.90 7.08
C TRP A 88 6.84 8.25 5.99
N CYS A 89 6.31 8.08 4.78
CA CYS A 89 7.03 7.46 3.65
C CYS A 89 7.68 8.44 2.68
#